data_AF-A0A7J4J916-F1
#
_entry.id   AF-A0A7J4J916-F1
#
_cell.length_a   1.000
_cell.length_b   1.000
_cell.length_c   1.000
_cell.angle_alpha   90.00
_cell.angle_beta   90.00
_cell.angle_gamma   90.00
#
_symmetry.space_group_name_H-M   'P 1'
#
loop_
_entity.id
_entity.type
_entity.pdbx_description
1 polymer ?
#
loop_
_entity_poly.entity_id
_entity_poly.type
_entity_poly.pdbx_seq_one_letter_code
_entity_poly.pdbx_strand_id
1 'polypeptide(L)'
;MSLQDLKKQFIVQESLEKIDIERQIMRVVRFCQVDAQGHVNIKTEIRGKLTAPQKMLCILASRYLGHELQGLLQEEKTIHAEVNVEDLSKMMSEKKSVICARAKDLKDSGKIKADSGIYQILPHAIEDIIIYLESLEANNGG
;
A
#
# COMPACT_ATOMS: atom_id res chain seq x y z
N MET A 1 -17.38 19.04 28.99
CA MET A 1 -17.57 18.57 27.60
C MET A 1 -19.01 18.11 27.46
N SER A 2 -19.81 18.74 26.60
CA SER A 2 -21.23 18.42 26.44
C SER A 2 -21.47 17.32 25.41
N LEU A 3 -22.66 16.71 25.40
CA LEU A 3 -23.06 15.75 24.35
C LEU A 3 -23.04 16.38 22.95
N GLN A 4 -23.29 17.69 22.82
CA GLN A 4 -23.17 18.37 21.55
C GLN A 4 -21.71 18.50 21.09
N ASP A 5 -20.77 18.69 22.02
CA ASP A 5 -19.34 18.73 21.70
C ASP A 5 -18.85 17.35 21.25
N LEU A 6 -19.29 16.28 21.94
CA LEU A 6 -19.05 14.89 21.54
C LEU A 6 -19.58 14.59 20.14
N LYS A 7 -20.82 15.00 19.85
CA LYS A 7 -21.44 14.79 18.53
C LYS A 7 -20.64 15.45 17.41
N LYS A 8 -20.15 16.67 17.62
CA LYS A 8 -19.34 17.41 16.64
C LYS A 8 -17.98 16.75 16.38
N GLN A 9 -17.41 16.06 17.37
CA GLN A 9 -16.13 15.37 17.24
C GLN A 9 -16.26 13.95 16.68
N PHE A 10 -17.35 13.24 17.01
CA PHE A 10 -17.53 11.83 16.66
C PHE A 10 -18.26 11.62 15.32
N ILE A 11 -19.14 12.55 14.92
CA ILE A 11 -19.89 12.47 13.65
C ILE A 11 -19.27 13.43 12.65
N VAL A 12 -18.45 12.89 11.75
CA VAL A 12 -17.84 13.63 10.63
C VAL A 12 -18.80 13.64 9.44
N GLN A 13 -18.84 14.75 8.71
CA GLN A 13 -19.64 14.87 7.49
C GLN A 13 -18.98 14.19 6.28
N GLU A 14 -17.66 14.09 6.31
CA GLU A 14 -16.87 13.40 5.29
C GLU A 14 -16.80 11.90 5.58
N SER A 15 -16.62 11.10 4.53
CA SER A 15 -16.44 9.66 4.68
C SER A 15 -15.11 9.38 5.38
N LEU A 16 -15.18 8.69 6.53
CA LEU A 16 -14.01 8.25 7.31
C LEU A 16 -13.02 7.44 6.48
N GLU A 17 -13.53 6.67 5.50
CA GLU A 17 -12.70 5.90 4.57
C GLU A 17 -11.85 6.83 3.69
N LYS A 18 -12.41 7.95 3.21
CA LYS A 18 -11.66 8.94 2.42
C LYS A 18 -10.54 9.57 3.22
N ILE A 19 -10.85 9.97 4.45
CA ILE A 19 -9.87 10.56 5.38
C ILE A 19 -8.74 9.58 5.66
N ASP A 20 -9.06 8.29 5.84
CA ASP A 20 -8.04 7.27 6.08
C ASP A 20 -7.15 7.03 4.85
N ILE A 21 -7.74 6.89 3.66
CA ILE A 21 -7.00 6.73 2.40
C ILE A 21 -6.08 7.93 2.15
N GLU A 22 -6.58 9.16 2.30
CA GLU A 22 -5.79 10.38 2.13
C GLU A 22 -4.60 10.40 3.09
N ARG A 23 -4.84 10.10 4.38
CA ARG A 23 -3.79 10.00 5.39
C ARG A 23 -2.75 8.94 5.05
N GLN A 24 -3.19 7.76 4.61
CA GLN A 24 -2.29 6.67 4.21
C GLN A 24 -1.44 7.06 3.00
N ILE A 25 -2.05 7.70 1.98
CA ILE A 25 -1.35 8.21 0.80
C ILE A 25 -0.28 9.22 1.21
N MET A 26 -0.65 10.26 1.99
CA MET A 26 0.28 11.29 2.45
C MET A 26 1.51 10.70 3.16
N ARG A 27 1.33 9.59 3.88
CA ARG A 27 2.42 8.91 4.58
C ARG A 27 3.25 8.06 3.62
N VAL A 28 2.63 7.33 2.70
CA VAL A 28 3.31 6.40 1.79
C VAL A 28 4.08 7.10 0.66
N VAL A 29 3.64 8.29 0.21
CA VAL A 29 4.30 9.02 -0.90
C VAL A 29 5.75 9.42 -0.59
N ARG A 30 6.10 9.46 0.70
CA ARG A 30 7.49 9.68 1.14
C ARG A 30 8.42 8.54 0.76
N PHE A 31 7.90 7.33 0.57
CA PHE A 31 8.65 6.10 0.40
C PHE A 31 8.62 5.56 -1.03
N CYS A 32 7.56 5.84 -1.76
CA CYS A 32 7.38 5.37 -3.13
C CYS A 32 6.49 6.30 -3.95
N GLN A 33 6.57 6.17 -5.26
CA GLN A 33 5.69 6.83 -6.22
C GLN A 33 5.03 5.78 -7.11
N VAL A 34 3.83 6.09 -7.58
CA VAL A 34 3.07 5.26 -8.51
C VAL A 34 2.88 6.06 -9.79
N ASP A 35 3.28 5.52 -10.93
CA ASP A 35 3.04 6.17 -12.22
C ASP A 35 1.59 5.96 -12.71
N ALA A 36 1.23 6.59 -13.84
CA ALA A 36 -0.13 6.52 -14.39
C ALA A 36 -0.54 5.11 -14.87
N GLN A 37 0.44 4.24 -15.12
CA GLN A 37 0.27 2.82 -15.46
C GLN A 37 0.23 1.93 -14.21
N GLY A 38 0.42 2.55 -13.04
CA GLY A 38 0.45 1.89 -11.75
C GLY A 38 1.76 1.17 -11.47
N HIS A 39 2.87 1.47 -12.15
CA HIS A 39 4.18 0.97 -11.75
C HIS A 39 4.63 1.66 -10.46
N VAL A 40 5.07 0.87 -9.48
CA VAL A 40 5.51 1.42 -8.18
C VAL A 40 7.02 1.52 -8.14
N ASN A 41 7.51 2.75 -7.99
CA ASN A 41 8.92 3.02 -7.78
C ASN A 41 9.18 3.28 -6.29
N ILE A 42 9.80 2.32 -5.61
CA ILE A 42 10.26 2.46 -4.22
C ILE A 42 11.58 3.24 -4.23
N LYS A 43 11.65 4.31 -3.44
CA LYS A 43 12.84 5.17 -3.35
C LYS A 43 14.08 4.42 -2.89
N THR A 44 15.23 4.77 -3.46
CA THR A 44 16.50 4.05 -3.29
C THR A 44 16.95 3.94 -1.83
N GLU A 45 16.72 4.99 -1.04
CA GLU A 45 17.15 5.13 0.36
C GLU A 45 16.55 4.05 1.28
N ILE A 46 15.36 3.55 0.95
CA ILE A 46 14.68 2.48 1.68
C ILE A 46 14.68 1.16 0.91
N ARG A 47 14.74 1.18 -0.42
CA ARG A 47 14.61 -0.03 -1.26
C ARG A 47 15.64 -1.11 -0.90
N GLY A 48 16.86 -0.71 -0.55
CA GLY A 48 17.93 -1.63 -0.13
C GLY A 48 17.72 -2.27 1.25
N LYS A 49 16.87 -1.68 2.10
CA LYS A 49 16.60 -2.11 3.47
C LYS A 49 15.39 -3.06 3.56
N LEU A 50 14.55 -3.05 2.52
CA LEU A 50 13.38 -3.92 2.46
C LEU A 50 13.74 -5.33 2.02
N THR A 51 13.25 -6.31 2.76
CA THR A 51 13.18 -7.70 2.33
C THR A 51 12.18 -7.88 1.19
N ALA A 52 12.25 -8.99 0.46
CA ALA A 52 11.32 -9.26 -0.64
C ALA A 52 9.83 -9.20 -0.23
N PRO A 53 9.38 -9.79 0.90
CA PRO A 53 8.00 -9.62 1.37
C PRO A 53 7.60 -8.17 1.64
N GLN A 54 8.51 -7.37 2.22
CA GLN A 54 8.23 -5.96 2.51
C GLN A 54 8.15 -5.11 1.25
N LYS A 55 9.01 -5.37 0.25
CA LYS A 55 8.91 -4.76 -1.08
C LYS A 55 7.56 -5.08 -1.72
N MET A 56 7.14 -6.34 -1.65
CA MET A 56 5.86 -6.79 -2.18
C MET A 56 4.68 -6.07 -1.50
N LEU A 57 4.67 -6.00 -0.17
CA LEU A 57 3.64 -5.28 0.58
C LEU A 57 3.62 -3.79 0.24
N CYS A 58 4.78 -3.14 0.13
CA CYS A 58 4.88 -1.74 -0.28
C CYS A 58 4.27 -1.52 -1.68
N ILE A 59 4.61 -2.37 -2.66
CA ILE A 59 4.05 -2.29 -4.01
C ILE A 59 2.54 -2.47 -3.99
N LEU A 60 2.04 -3.51 -3.33
CA LEU A 60 0.60 -3.81 -3.28
C LEU A 60 -0.20 -2.73 -2.53
N ALA A 61 0.36 -2.18 -1.44
CA ALA A 61 -0.21 -1.04 -0.71
C ALA A 61 -0.34 0.18 -1.60
N SER A 62 0.74 0.56 -2.29
CA SER A 62 0.75 1.75 -3.14
C SER A 62 -0.18 1.61 -4.34
N ARG A 63 -0.29 0.41 -4.93
CA ARG A 63 -1.28 0.10 -5.98
C ARG A 63 -2.71 0.24 -5.49
N TYR A 64 -3.01 -0.31 -4.31
CA TYR A 64 -4.33 -0.19 -3.69
C TYR A 64 -4.67 1.28 -3.46
N LEU A 65 -3.78 2.03 -2.81
CA LEU A 65 -4.00 3.44 -2.52
C LEU A 65 -4.13 4.30 -3.79
N GLY A 66 -3.35 4.00 -4.84
CA GLY A 66 -3.48 4.65 -6.13
C GLY A 66 -4.83 4.38 -6.80
N HIS A 67 -5.31 3.14 -6.74
CA HIS A 67 -6.65 2.77 -7.22
C HIS A 67 -7.76 3.51 -6.49
N GLU A 68 -7.67 3.58 -5.17
CA GLU A 68 -8.64 4.30 -4.34
C GLU A 68 -8.60 5.80 -4.66
N LEU A 69 -7.42 6.40 -4.78
CA LEU A 69 -7.26 7.81 -5.15
C LEU A 69 -7.96 8.15 -6.46
N GLN A 70 -7.80 7.33 -7.50
CA GLN A 70 -8.51 7.52 -8.78
C GLN A 70 -10.03 7.46 -8.58
N GLY A 71 -10.51 6.54 -7.74
CA GLY A 71 -11.92 6.46 -7.36
C GLY A 71 -12.42 7.72 -6.65
N LEU A 72 -11.61 8.30 -5.76
CA LEU A 72 -11.92 9.53 -5.03
C LEU A 72 -11.95 10.76 -5.92
N LEU A 73 -11.02 10.84 -6.88
CA LEU A 73 -10.91 11.92 -7.86
C LEU A 73 -11.88 11.77 -9.05
N GLN A 74 -12.63 10.66 -9.11
CA GLN A 74 -13.55 10.34 -10.21
C GLN A 74 -12.85 10.27 -11.58
N GLU A 75 -11.61 9.77 -11.58
CA GLU A 75 -10.80 9.56 -12.78
C GLU A 75 -11.01 8.17 -13.38
N GLU A 76 -10.54 7.98 -14.61
CA GLU A 76 -10.45 6.64 -15.21
C GLU A 76 -9.52 5.75 -14.38
N LYS A 77 -9.99 4.55 -14.01
CA LYS A 77 -9.25 3.60 -13.16
C LYS A 77 -8.17 2.85 -13.96
N THR A 78 -7.10 3.55 -14.30
CA THR A 78 -5.92 2.97 -14.97
C THR A 78 -5.01 2.19 -14.03
N ILE A 79 -5.05 2.51 -12.72
CA ILE A 79 -4.31 1.80 -11.68
C ILE A 79 -5.23 0.74 -11.08
N HIS A 80 -4.93 -0.54 -11.32
CA HIS A 80 -5.68 -1.64 -10.70
C HIS A 80 -5.08 -1.97 -9.32
N ALA A 81 -5.93 -2.14 -8.30
CA ALA A 81 -5.48 -2.59 -6.97
C ALA A 81 -4.85 -3.98 -7.01
N GLU A 82 -5.34 -4.84 -7.91
CA GLU A 82 -4.78 -6.16 -8.20
C GLU A 82 -3.55 -6.06 -9.10
N VAL A 83 -2.58 -6.94 -8.85
CA VAL A 83 -1.32 -7.01 -9.58
C VAL A 83 -0.99 -8.46 -9.93
N ASN A 84 -0.69 -8.72 -11.19
CA ASN A 84 -0.28 -10.05 -11.64
C ASN A 84 1.20 -10.34 -11.27
N VAL A 85 1.56 -11.62 -11.33
CA VAL A 85 2.91 -12.12 -11.00
C VAL A 85 3.97 -11.57 -11.95
N GLU A 86 3.63 -11.31 -13.22
CA GLU A 86 4.55 -10.73 -14.22
C GLU A 86 5.00 -9.33 -13.81
N ASP A 87 4.06 -8.49 -13.40
CA ASP A 87 4.32 -7.08 -13.08
C ASP A 87 5.01 -6.96 -11.73
N LEU A 88 4.66 -7.79 -10.74
CA LEU A 88 5.42 -7.90 -9.50
C LEU A 88 6.85 -8.38 -9.73
N SER A 89 7.04 -9.37 -10.61
CA SER A 89 8.37 -9.88 -10.97
C SER A 89 9.23 -8.76 -11.59
N LYS A 90 8.66 -7.93 -12.48
CA LYS A 90 9.35 -6.78 -13.06
C LYS A 90 9.68 -5.71 -12.00
N MET A 91 8.69 -5.26 -11.24
CA MET A 91 8.84 -4.19 -10.23
C MET A 91 9.87 -4.57 -9.14
N MET A 92 9.84 -5.82 -8.68
CA MET A 92 10.75 -6.32 -7.66
C MET A 92 12.10 -6.75 -8.23
N SER A 93 12.21 -6.96 -9.55
CA SER A 93 13.36 -7.56 -10.21
C SER A 93 13.69 -8.95 -9.67
N GLU A 94 12.64 -9.73 -9.39
CA GLU A 94 12.72 -11.07 -8.78
C GLU A 94 12.10 -12.11 -9.70
N LYS A 95 12.52 -13.37 -9.58
CA LYS A 95 11.93 -14.47 -10.35
C LYS A 95 10.48 -14.71 -9.91
N LYS A 96 9.59 -15.06 -10.85
CA LYS A 96 8.19 -15.42 -10.55
C LYS A 96 8.04 -16.46 -9.43
N SER A 97 8.95 -17.44 -9.36
CA SER A 97 8.94 -18.45 -8.29
C SER A 97 9.16 -17.84 -6.89
N VAL A 98 10.02 -16.83 -6.78
CA VAL A 98 10.24 -16.07 -5.54
C VAL A 98 8.99 -15.27 -5.19
N ILE A 99 8.39 -14.60 -6.17
CA ILE A 99 7.12 -13.87 -6.01
C ILE A 99 6.02 -14.78 -5.47
N CYS A 100 5.79 -15.94 -6.10
CA CYS A 100 4.78 -16.90 -5.66
C CYS A 100 5.04 -17.43 -4.25
N ALA A 101 6.30 -17.72 -3.91
CA ALA A 101 6.67 -18.16 -2.56
C ALA A 101 6.36 -17.08 -1.52
N ARG A 102 6.75 -15.82 -1.77
CA ARG A 102 6.48 -14.71 -0.83
C ARG A 102 5.00 -14.37 -0.75
N ALA A 103 4.28 -14.44 -1.86
CA ALA A 103 2.84 -14.25 -1.87
C ALA A 103 2.13 -15.31 -1.02
N LYS A 104 2.58 -16.56 -1.05
CA LYS A 104 2.05 -17.62 -0.18
C LYS A 104 2.26 -17.27 1.29
N ASP A 105 3.48 -16.90 1.69
CA ASP A 105 3.79 -16.51 3.08
C ASP A 105 2.91 -15.31 3.54
N LEU A 106 2.71 -14.33 2.65
CA LEU A 106 1.88 -13.15 2.93
C LEU A 106 0.38 -13.46 2.97
N LYS A 107 -0.09 -14.42 2.17
CA LYS A 107 -1.48 -14.91 2.20
C LYS A 107 -1.74 -15.65 3.50
N ASP A 108 -0.85 -16.56 3.88
CA ASP A 108 -0.97 -17.38 5.09
C ASP A 108 -0.92 -16.51 6.36
N SER A 109 -0.22 -15.37 6.32
CA SER A 109 -0.23 -14.35 7.38
C SER A 109 -1.38 -13.34 7.31
N GLY A 110 -2.34 -13.52 6.38
CA GLY A 110 -3.53 -12.68 6.28
C GLY A 110 -3.28 -11.24 5.85
N LYS A 111 -2.20 -10.98 5.10
CA LYS A 111 -1.84 -9.64 4.62
C LYS A 111 -2.28 -9.35 3.20
N ILE A 112 -2.44 -10.39 2.37
CA ILE A 112 -2.83 -10.26 0.97
C ILE A 112 -3.91 -11.28 0.60
N LYS A 113 -4.69 -10.95 -0.43
CA LYS A 113 -5.41 -11.92 -1.25
C LYS A 113 -4.49 -12.41 -2.36
N ALA A 114 -4.56 -13.70 -2.66
CA ALA A 114 -3.83 -14.30 -3.76
C ALA A 114 -4.69 -15.36 -4.45
N ASP A 115 -4.93 -15.16 -5.73
CA ASP A 115 -5.66 -16.06 -6.61
C ASP A 115 -4.95 -16.15 -7.97
N SER A 116 -4.60 -17.37 -8.39
CA SER A 116 -4.12 -17.65 -9.75
C SER A 116 -3.01 -16.73 -10.28
N GLY A 117 -2.08 -16.30 -9.41
CA GLY A 117 -0.97 -15.42 -9.77
C GLY A 117 -1.33 -13.93 -9.79
N ILE A 118 -2.52 -13.56 -9.32
CA ILE A 118 -3.00 -12.20 -9.09
C ILE A 118 -3.02 -11.94 -7.58
N TYR A 119 -2.52 -10.78 -7.18
CA TYR A 119 -2.29 -10.44 -5.78
C TYR A 119 -2.83 -9.04 -5.46
N GLN A 120 -3.36 -8.87 -4.26
CA GLN A 120 -3.87 -7.60 -3.75
C GLN A 120 -3.63 -7.53 -2.23
N ILE A 121 -3.21 -6.38 -1.70
CA ILE A 121 -3.12 -6.20 -0.25
C ILE A 121 -4.52 -6.18 0.39
N LEU A 122 -4.63 -6.65 1.62
CA LEU A 122 -5.83 -6.47 2.42
C LEU A 122 -5.78 -5.09 3.13
N PRO A 123 -6.88 -4.33 3.18
CA PRO A 123 -6.87 -2.95 3.70
C PRO A 123 -6.27 -2.81 5.10
N HIS A 124 -6.57 -3.74 6.01
CA HIS A 124 -6.04 -3.71 7.37
C HIS A 124 -4.52 -3.87 7.46
N ALA A 125 -3.86 -4.41 6.42
CA ALA A 125 -2.41 -4.60 6.38
C ALA A 125 -1.65 -3.39 5.81
N ILE A 126 -2.35 -2.38 5.28
CA ILE A 126 -1.73 -1.17 4.71
C ILE A 126 -1.06 -0.35 5.82
N GLU A 127 -1.76 -0.16 6.94
CA GLU A 127 -1.23 0.62 8.07
C GLU A 127 0.05 -0.01 8.62
N ASP A 128 0.09 -1.34 8.76
CA ASP A 128 1.26 -2.08 9.25
C ASP A 128 2.51 -1.83 8.41
N ILE A 129 2.38 -1.83 7.06
CA ILE A 129 3.52 -1.59 6.19
C ILE A 129 3.94 -0.12 6.22
N ILE A 130 3.00 0.83 6.34
CA ILE A 130 3.34 2.25 6.47
C ILE A 130 4.13 2.50 7.75
N ILE A 131 3.67 1.99 8.90
CA ILE A 131 4.37 2.11 10.18
C ILE A 131 5.78 1.50 10.08
N TYR A 132 5.90 0.35 9.42
CA TYR A 132 7.21 -0.27 9.20
C TYR A 132 8.14 0.63 8.37
N LEU A 133 7.65 1.23 7.27
CA LEU A 133 8.44 2.13 6.44
C LEU A 133 8.90 3.38 7.20
N GLU A 134 8.01 3.97 8.01
CA GLU A 134 8.33 5.12 8.88
C GLU A 134 9.40 4.77 9.92
N SER A 135 9.35 3.56 10.48
CA SER A 135 10.39 3.09 11.42
C SER A 135 11.77 2.98 10.77
N LEU A 136 11.83 2.64 9.47
CA LEU A 136 13.09 2.60 8.74
C LEU A 136 13.65 4.01 8.48
N GLU A 137 12.79 5.00 8.23
CA GLU A 137 13.19 6.40 8.04
C GLU A 137 13.73 7.00 9.33
N ALA A 138 13.04 6.80 10.46
CA ALA A 138 13.47 7.29 11.77
C ALA A 138 14.87 6.79 12.16
N ASN A 139 15.20 5.54 11.81
CA ASN A 139 16.51 4.94 12.06
C ASN A 139 17.63 5.46 11.12
N ASN A 140 17.32 6.29 10.13
CA ASN A 140 18.31 6.92 9.23
C ASN A 140 18.56 8.40 9.56
N GLY A 141 17.75 8.99 10.46
CA GLY A 141 17.87 10.38 10.89
C GLY A 141 18.66 10.56 12.19
N GLY A 142 19.40 9.53 12.63
CA GLY A 142 20.27 9.53 13.82
C GLY A 142 21.74 9.39 13.47
#